data_AF-A0A540WJ09-F1
#
_entry.id   AF-A0A540WJ09-F1
#
_cell.length_a   1.000
_cell.length_b   1.000
_cell.length_c   1.000
_cell.angle_alpha   90.00
_cell.angle_beta   90.00
_cell.angle_gamma   90.00
#
_symmetry.space_group_name_H-M   'P 1'
#
loop_
_entity.id
_entity.type
_entity.pdbx_description
1 polymer ?
#
loop_
_entity_poly.entity_id
_entity_poly.type
_entity_poly.pdbx_seq_one_letter_code
_entity_poly.pdbx_strand_id
1 'polypeptide(L)'
;MDTAWVVLGILAGLALGVALLFGVVVTLGFSGEAHRHRATRLHAALLRGTLFVAIVPVPLSLWVGWRYVFSERGLEGVPLTWGLPMAASVGCAAVAALFFFAGEWLAGRESEKRLEAERRALAALRAAVVQGAREKACLLVAIDPRATADDMRRCREHVDSLSEPTRRWSELSRFLGDSGFRSWNPRQVGLSPVWDWNRSVVVVRHEQAWFLQVFYETWLARPDALQSSDELEQLSACLRTSTRRHGWSVSAVEVLMSQVLPELLWKLEARGDLSQSEALARVREQLAAFRTRSAEEEGPPPPSVTEVPEGTIGLAEIRADGVLRLWLRSTPDAGAFGDVYLEYQPFEAEHRQWMGHLGSMTQGVVKPVPPMKVPRSLAA
;
A
#
# COMPACT_ATOMS: atom_id res chain seq x y z
N MET A 1 -17.24 -6.24 -58.96
CA MET A 1 -16.44 -6.03 -57.73
C MET A 1 -16.06 -7.41 -57.23
N ASP A 2 -14.78 -7.76 -57.20
CA ASP A 2 -14.36 -9.12 -56.84
C ASP A 2 -14.78 -9.45 -55.41
N THR A 3 -15.39 -10.62 -55.24
CA THR A 3 -15.80 -11.18 -53.94
C THR A 3 -14.65 -11.19 -52.92
N ALA A 4 -13.42 -11.28 -53.39
CA ALA A 4 -12.20 -11.17 -52.59
C ALA A 4 -12.08 -9.83 -51.84
N TRP A 5 -12.36 -8.69 -52.49
CA TRP A 5 -12.31 -7.37 -51.86
C TRP A 5 -13.39 -7.20 -50.79
N VAL A 6 -14.53 -7.88 -50.96
CA VAL A 6 -15.63 -7.83 -50.00
C VAL A 6 -15.29 -8.64 -48.75
N VAL A 7 -14.76 -9.85 -48.91
CA VAL A 7 -14.30 -10.66 -47.76
C VAL A 7 -13.19 -9.95 -47.00
N LEU A 8 -12.24 -9.32 -47.71
CA LEU A 8 -11.16 -8.55 -47.08
C LEU A 8 -11.67 -7.36 -46.26
N GLY A 9 -12.69 -6.64 -46.76
CA GLY A 9 -13.32 -5.54 -46.04
C GLY A 9 -14.06 -5.98 -44.77
N ILE A 10 -14.75 -7.15 -44.81
CA ILE A 10 -15.43 -7.72 -43.63
C ILE A 10 -14.40 -8.05 -42.57
N LEU A 11 -13.32 -8.75 -42.95
CA LEU A 11 -12.24 -9.12 -42.04
C LEU A 11 -11.54 -7.88 -41.45
N ALA A 12 -11.31 -6.83 -42.24
CA ALA A 12 -10.72 -5.59 -41.76
C ALA A 12 -11.62 -4.85 -40.76
N GLY A 13 -12.93 -4.75 -41.03
CA GLY A 13 -13.89 -4.12 -40.11
C GLY A 13 -14.03 -4.90 -38.80
N LEU A 14 -14.06 -6.24 -38.88
CA LEU A 14 -14.13 -7.12 -37.71
C LEU A 14 -12.84 -7.04 -36.88
N ALA A 15 -11.68 -7.04 -37.53
CA ALA A 15 -10.39 -6.86 -36.87
C ALA A 15 -10.29 -5.49 -36.17
N LEU A 16 -10.76 -4.41 -36.81
CA LEU A 16 -10.77 -3.07 -36.21
C LEU A 16 -11.72 -2.99 -35.01
N GLY A 17 -12.92 -3.57 -35.11
CA GLY A 17 -13.89 -3.64 -34.02
C GLY A 17 -13.38 -4.44 -32.83
N VAL A 18 -12.74 -5.59 -33.08
CA VAL A 18 -12.10 -6.41 -32.04
C VAL A 18 -10.91 -5.69 -31.41
N ALA A 19 -10.08 -5.00 -32.20
CA ALA A 19 -8.96 -4.22 -31.68
C ALA A 19 -9.42 -3.03 -30.81
N LEU A 20 -10.49 -2.35 -31.21
CA LEU A 20 -11.12 -1.29 -30.39
C LEU A 20 -11.69 -1.87 -29.09
N LEU A 21 -12.41 -2.98 -29.15
CA LEU A 21 -12.96 -3.63 -27.97
C LEU A 21 -11.86 -4.11 -27.02
N PHE A 22 -10.80 -4.72 -27.56
CA PHE A 22 -9.64 -5.14 -26.79
C PHE A 22 -8.92 -3.95 -26.17
N GLY A 23 -8.67 -2.88 -26.93
CA GLY A 23 -8.05 -1.65 -26.44
C GLY A 23 -8.87 -0.98 -25.33
N VAL A 24 -10.20 -0.98 -25.46
CA VAL A 24 -11.13 -0.49 -24.42
C VAL A 24 -11.08 -1.40 -23.19
N VAL A 25 -11.12 -2.72 -23.34
CA VAL A 25 -11.06 -3.65 -22.19
C VAL A 25 -9.74 -3.53 -21.44
N VAL A 26 -8.61 -3.41 -22.16
CA VAL A 26 -7.29 -3.23 -21.56
C VAL A 26 -7.21 -1.88 -20.83
N THR A 27 -7.67 -0.78 -21.45
CA THR A 27 -7.65 0.55 -20.81
C THR A 27 -8.58 0.64 -19.62
N LEU A 28 -9.78 0.03 -19.69
CA LEU A 28 -10.69 -0.12 -18.55
C LEU A 28 -10.08 -1.00 -17.44
N GLY A 29 -9.32 -2.03 -17.79
CA GLY A 29 -8.63 -2.90 -16.85
C GLY A 29 -7.55 -2.16 -16.04
N PHE A 30 -6.70 -1.39 -16.73
CA PHE A 30 -5.66 -0.57 -16.11
C PHE A 30 -6.22 0.61 -15.31
N SER A 31 -7.23 1.31 -15.83
CA SER A 31 -7.93 2.39 -15.12
C SER A 31 -8.64 1.86 -13.86
N GLY A 32 -9.33 0.73 -13.99
CA GLY A 32 -10.00 0.05 -12.88
C GLY A 32 -9.02 -0.37 -11.78
N GLU A 33 -7.84 -0.87 -12.13
CA GLU A 33 -6.81 -1.27 -11.18
C GLU A 33 -6.20 -0.05 -10.45
N ALA A 34 -5.97 1.06 -11.14
CA ALA A 34 -5.54 2.31 -10.53
C ALA A 34 -6.57 2.90 -9.54
N HIS A 35 -7.86 2.54 -9.68
CA HIS A 35 -8.96 3.14 -8.91
C HIS A 35 -9.79 2.13 -8.09
N ARG A 36 -9.33 0.87 -7.95
CA ARG A 36 -10.06 -0.25 -7.35
C ARG A 36 -10.61 -0.01 -5.94
N HIS A 37 -10.04 0.95 -5.20
CA HIS A 37 -10.48 1.30 -3.83
C HIS A 37 -11.19 2.66 -3.72
N ARG A 38 -11.34 3.42 -4.82
CA ARG A 38 -11.75 4.84 -4.76
C ARG A 38 -12.69 5.30 -5.89
N ALA A 39 -13.19 4.39 -6.73
CA ALA A 39 -14.07 4.73 -7.85
C ALA A 39 -15.45 5.26 -7.41
N THR A 40 -15.87 6.38 -8.00
CA THR A 40 -17.17 6.99 -7.73
C THR A 40 -18.26 6.32 -8.57
N ARG A 41 -19.54 6.36 -8.13
CA ARG A 41 -20.65 5.74 -8.89
C ARG A 41 -20.76 6.27 -10.32
N LEU A 42 -20.43 7.55 -10.52
CA LEU A 42 -20.41 8.20 -11.82
C LEU A 42 -19.24 7.71 -12.69
N HIS A 43 -18.04 7.55 -12.13
CA HIS A 43 -16.90 6.97 -12.85
C HIS A 43 -17.21 5.53 -13.31
N ALA A 44 -17.80 4.71 -12.44
CA ALA A 44 -18.25 3.37 -12.80
C ALA A 44 -19.34 3.39 -13.90
N ALA A 45 -20.24 4.37 -13.90
CA ALA A 45 -21.25 4.54 -14.94
C ALA A 45 -20.63 4.94 -16.30
N LEU A 46 -19.64 5.84 -16.30
CA LEU A 46 -18.93 6.27 -17.51
C LEU A 46 -18.06 5.15 -18.10
N LEU A 47 -17.40 4.34 -17.25
CA LEU A 47 -16.68 3.14 -17.67
C LEU A 47 -17.64 2.11 -18.32
N ARG A 48 -18.82 1.88 -17.72
CA ARG A 48 -19.86 1.02 -18.31
C ARG A 48 -20.40 1.59 -19.62
N GLY A 49 -20.58 2.91 -19.71
CA GLY A 49 -20.99 3.59 -20.94
C GLY A 49 -19.95 3.43 -22.06
N THR A 50 -18.67 3.54 -21.72
CA THR A 50 -17.54 3.30 -22.65
C THR A 50 -17.57 1.89 -23.21
N LEU A 51 -17.77 0.88 -22.35
CA LEU A 51 -17.92 -0.52 -22.76
C LEU A 51 -19.14 -0.73 -23.66
N PHE A 52 -20.29 -0.14 -23.29
CA PHE A 52 -21.52 -0.28 -24.06
C PHE A 52 -21.39 0.30 -25.46
N VAL A 53 -20.80 1.50 -25.60
CA VAL A 53 -20.55 2.15 -26.89
C VAL A 53 -19.52 1.37 -27.72
N ALA A 54 -18.50 0.80 -27.09
CA ALA A 54 -17.50 -0.02 -27.78
C ALA A 54 -18.06 -1.34 -28.34
N ILE A 55 -19.16 -1.86 -27.78
CA ILE A 55 -19.81 -3.10 -28.25
C ILE A 55 -20.67 -2.85 -29.49
N VAL A 56 -21.28 -1.67 -29.66
CA VAL A 56 -22.23 -1.34 -30.75
C VAL A 56 -21.72 -1.66 -32.17
N PRO A 57 -20.45 -1.44 -32.54
CA PRO A 57 -19.95 -1.73 -33.88
C PRO A 57 -19.91 -3.22 -34.23
N VAL A 58 -19.80 -4.11 -33.23
CA VAL A 58 -19.69 -5.57 -33.42
C VAL A 58 -20.98 -6.18 -34.00
N PRO A 59 -22.18 -6.02 -33.40
CA PRO A 59 -23.42 -6.55 -33.96
C PRO A 59 -23.78 -5.87 -35.29
N LEU A 60 -23.39 -4.61 -35.49
CA LEU A 60 -23.61 -3.88 -36.75
C LEU A 60 -22.78 -4.48 -37.89
N SER A 61 -21.52 -4.82 -37.62
CA SER A 61 -20.63 -5.51 -38.57
C SER A 61 -21.08 -6.94 -38.86
N LEU A 62 -21.53 -7.67 -37.83
CA LEU A 62 -22.11 -9.01 -37.99
C LEU A 62 -23.41 -9.00 -38.80
N TRP A 63 -24.27 -7.99 -38.60
CA TRP A 63 -25.52 -7.83 -39.36
C TRP A 63 -25.27 -7.56 -40.85
N VAL A 64 -24.30 -6.69 -41.17
CA VAL A 64 -23.88 -6.43 -42.55
C VAL A 64 -23.31 -7.69 -43.19
N GLY A 65 -22.45 -8.42 -42.47
CA GLY A 65 -21.89 -9.70 -42.95
C GLY A 65 -22.94 -10.77 -43.19
N TRP A 66 -23.89 -10.93 -42.25
CA TRP A 66 -25.03 -11.85 -42.39
C TRP A 66 -25.87 -11.53 -43.62
N ARG A 67 -26.22 -10.26 -43.83
CA ARG A 67 -27.05 -9.82 -44.96
C ARG A 67 -26.34 -10.07 -46.30
N TYR A 68 -25.03 -9.87 -46.36
CA TYR A 68 -24.23 -10.10 -47.56
C TYR A 68 -24.11 -11.59 -47.90
N VAL A 69 -23.86 -12.44 -46.89
CA VAL A 69 -23.61 -13.88 -47.10
C VAL A 69 -24.90 -14.67 -47.31
N PHE A 70 -25.99 -14.32 -46.61
CA PHE A 70 -27.19 -15.17 -46.56
C PHE A 70 -28.43 -14.62 -47.29
N SER A 71 -28.46 -13.36 -47.73
CA SER A 71 -29.72 -12.79 -48.27
C SER A 71 -29.88 -12.80 -49.79
N GLU A 72 -28.88 -13.24 -50.57
CA GLU A 72 -28.84 -13.25 -52.06
C GLU A 72 -29.20 -11.93 -52.77
N ARG A 73 -29.62 -10.89 -52.05
CA ARG A 73 -29.92 -9.56 -52.56
C ARG A 73 -28.62 -8.79 -52.65
N GLY A 74 -28.23 -8.43 -53.88
CA GLY A 74 -27.12 -7.51 -54.14
C GLY A 74 -27.29 -6.19 -53.36
N LEU A 75 -26.16 -5.52 -53.10
CA LEU A 75 -26.07 -4.28 -52.31
C LEU A 75 -26.82 -3.07 -52.91
N GLU A 76 -27.54 -3.24 -54.02
CA GLU A 76 -28.13 -2.19 -54.88
C GLU A 76 -29.28 -1.38 -54.24
N GLY A 77 -29.68 -1.68 -53.00
CA GLY A 77 -30.76 -0.98 -52.30
C GLY A 77 -30.39 -0.36 -50.96
N VAL A 78 -29.12 -0.38 -50.55
CA VAL A 78 -28.69 0.22 -49.29
C VAL A 78 -27.95 1.53 -49.60
N PRO A 79 -28.51 2.71 -49.25
CA PRO A 79 -27.93 4.00 -49.64
C PRO A 79 -26.62 4.35 -48.92
N LEU A 80 -26.06 3.43 -48.14
CA LEU A 80 -24.74 3.56 -47.55
C LEU A 80 -23.95 2.27 -47.75
N THR A 81 -22.96 2.36 -48.62
CA THR A 81 -21.83 1.43 -48.73
C THR A 81 -21.06 1.33 -47.39
N TRP A 82 -19.90 0.66 -47.38
CA TRP A 82 -18.92 0.54 -46.27
C TRP A 82 -18.73 1.77 -45.36
N GLY A 83 -19.10 2.98 -45.83
CA GLY A 83 -19.13 4.20 -45.05
C GLY A 83 -19.96 4.12 -43.76
N LEU A 84 -21.08 3.38 -43.70
CA LEU A 84 -21.90 3.33 -42.46
C LEU A 84 -21.24 2.53 -41.32
N PRO A 85 -20.74 1.30 -41.50
CA PRO A 85 -20.03 0.60 -40.43
C PRO A 85 -18.70 1.26 -40.08
N MET A 86 -18.00 1.87 -41.04
CA MET A 86 -16.79 2.67 -40.77
C MET A 86 -17.12 3.94 -39.97
N ALA A 87 -18.11 4.73 -40.39
CA ALA A 87 -18.53 5.94 -39.68
C ALA A 87 -19.11 5.63 -38.30
N ALA A 88 -19.87 4.54 -38.17
CA ALA A 88 -20.37 4.07 -36.88
C ALA A 88 -19.22 3.64 -35.96
N SER A 89 -18.21 2.94 -36.47
CA SER A 89 -17.03 2.53 -35.68
C SER A 89 -16.20 3.73 -35.23
N VAL A 90 -15.94 4.68 -36.13
CA VAL A 90 -15.21 5.92 -35.81
C VAL A 90 -16.01 6.78 -34.82
N GLY A 91 -17.33 6.93 -35.02
CA GLY A 91 -18.20 7.66 -34.10
C GLY A 91 -18.27 7.02 -32.71
N CYS A 92 -18.41 5.69 -32.64
CA CYS A 92 -18.39 4.95 -31.37
C CYS A 92 -17.03 5.07 -30.68
N ALA A 93 -15.92 4.99 -31.43
CA ALA A 93 -14.58 5.17 -30.87
C ALA A 93 -14.39 6.58 -30.29
N ALA A 94 -14.86 7.62 -30.99
CA ALA A 94 -14.78 9.01 -30.51
C ALA A 94 -15.62 9.22 -29.23
N VAL A 95 -16.83 8.68 -29.19
CA VAL A 95 -17.71 8.78 -28.01
C VAL A 95 -17.16 7.97 -26.83
N ALA A 96 -16.64 6.77 -27.07
CA ALA A 96 -15.98 5.96 -26.04
C ALA A 96 -14.75 6.68 -25.47
N ALA A 97 -13.91 7.28 -26.31
CA ALA A 97 -12.77 8.08 -25.87
C ALA A 97 -13.22 9.27 -25.00
N LEU A 98 -14.27 9.99 -25.40
CA LEU A 98 -14.81 11.10 -24.61
C LEU A 98 -15.33 10.66 -23.24
N PHE A 99 -16.06 9.54 -23.18
CA PHE A 99 -16.52 8.99 -21.90
C PHE A 99 -15.38 8.55 -20.99
N PHE A 100 -14.33 7.93 -21.55
CA PHE A 100 -13.14 7.54 -20.81
C PHE A 100 -12.40 8.77 -20.24
N PHE A 101 -12.08 9.76 -21.08
CA PHE A 101 -11.38 10.97 -20.63
C PHE A 101 -12.21 11.78 -19.63
N ALA A 102 -13.53 11.88 -19.82
CA ALA A 102 -14.41 12.53 -18.86
C ALA A 102 -14.45 11.78 -17.51
N GLY A 103 -14.43 10.44 -17.55
CA GLY A 103 -14.39 9.59 -16.36
C GLY A 103 -13.10 9.75 -15.55
N GLU A 104 -11.96 9.74 -16.23
CA GLU A 104 -10.63 9.97 -15.63
C GLU A 104 -10.51 11.39 -15.06
N TRP A 105 -10.97 12.40 -15.81
CA TRP A 105 -10.90 13.81 -15.37
C TRP A 105 -11.77 14.08 -14.14
N LEU A 106 -12.99 13.53 -14.09
CA LEU A 106 -13.88 13.65 -12.94
C LEU A 106 -13.33 12.90 -11.71
N ALA A 107 -12.81 11.69 -11.92
CA ALA A 107 -12.16 10.93 -10.86
C ALA A 107 -10.94 11.67 -10.30
N GLY A 108 -10.11 12.25 -11.17
CA GLY A 108 -8.99 13.10 -10.81
C GLY A 108 -9.42 14.28 -9.93
N ARG A 109 -10.42 15.06 -10.35
CA ARG A 109 -10.93 16.20 -9.56
C ARG A 109 -11.53 15.82 -8.21
N GLU A 110 -12.30 14.74 -8.15
CA GLU A 110 -12.87 14.30 -6.88
C GLU A 110 -11.80 13.77 -5.94
N SER A 111 -10.80 13.08 -6.48
CA SER A 111 -9.63 12.64 -5.72
C SER A 111 -8.83 13.82 -5.16
N GLU A 112 -8.63 14.87 -5.95
CA GLU A 112 -7.94 16.10 -5.55
C GLU A 112 -8.69 16.83 -4.43
N LYS A 113 -10.01 17.02 -4.59
CA LYS A 113 -10.86 17.62 -3.54
C LYS A 113 -10.83 16.83 -2.24
N ARG A 114 -10.83 15.49 -2.31
CA ARG A 114 -10.73 14.64 -1.12
C ARG A 114 -9.36 14.73 -0.47
N LEU A 115 -8.28 14.70 -1.26
CA LEU A 115 -6.91 14.90 -0.77
C LEU A 115 -6.75 16.25 -0.08
N GLU A 116 -7.31 17.32 -0.65
CA GLU A 116 -7.35 18.62 -0.01
C GLU A 116 -8.15 18.61 1.30
N ALA A 117 -9.32 17.97 1.32
CA ALA A 117 -10.14 17.84 2.53
C ALA A 117 -9.42 17.05 3.62
N GLU A 118 -8.75 15.95 3.27
CA GLU A 118 -7.90 15.16 4.17
C GLU A 118 -6.73 16.00 4.72
N ARG A 119 -6.04 16.76 3.85
CA ARG A 119 -4.98 17.68 4.27
C ARG A 119 -5.49 18.74 5.24
N ARG A 120 -6.66 19.33 4.97
CA ARG A 120 -7.29 20.34 5.87
C ARG A 120 -7.71 19.71 7.20
N ALA A 121 -8.29 18.51 7.18
CA ALA A 121 -8.67 17.80 8.39
C ALA A 121 -7.47 17.45 9.26
N LEU A 122 -6.37 17.01 8.64
CA LEU A 122 -5.10 16.72 9.32
C LEU A 122 -4.45 18.00 9.88
N ALA A 123 -4.48 19.09 9.13
CA ALA A 123 -4.00 20.39 9.63
C ALA A 123 -4.81 20.89 10.84
N ALA A 124 -6.15 20.75 10.79
CA ALA A 124 -7.03 21.08 11.91
C ALA A 124 -6.78 20.17 13.13
N LEU A 125 -6.56 18.88 12.90
CA LEU A 125 -6.22 17.93 13.97
C LEU A 125 -4.90 18.31 14.65
N ARG A 126 -3.85 18.60 13.86
CA ARG A 126 -2.56 19.06 14.39
C ARG A 126 -2.73 20.36 15.18
N ALA A 127 -3.47 21.34 14.65
CA ALA A 127 -3.73 22.59 15.34
C ALA A 127 -4.42 22.36 16.70
N ALA A 128 -5.42 21.46 16.77
CA ALA A 128 -6.09 21.11 18.01
C ALA A 128 -5.14 20.47 19.04
N VAL A 129 -4.27 19.54 18.62
CA VAL A 129 -3.28 18.91 19.50
C VAL A 129 -2.26 19.95 20.00
N VAL A 130 -1.83 20.88 19.15
CA VAL A 130 -0.96 22.00 19.53
C VAL A 130 -1.64 22.94 20.53
N GLN A 131 -2.95 23.16 20.39
CA GLN A 131 -3.76 23.96 21.33
C GLN A 131 -4.11 23.22 22.64
N GLY A 132 -3.66 21.97 22.82
CA GLY A 132 -3.79 21.23 24.08
C GLY A 132 -4.88 20.16 24.10
N ALA A 133 -5.50 19.80 22.97
CA ALA A 133 -6.42 18.66 22.87
C ALA A 133 -5.65 17.32 22.98
N ARG A 134 -5.31 16.93 24.20
CA ARG A 134 -4.47 15.74 24.50
C ARG A 134 -5.11 14.44 24.02
N GLU A 135 -6.43 14.34 24.09
CA GLU A 135 -7.21 13.18 23.66
C GLU A 135 -7.14 12.91 22.14
N LYS A 136 -6.62 13.87 21.37
CA LYS A 136 -6.44 13.75 19.92
C LYS A 136 -5.02 13.39 19.52
N ALA A 137 -4.07 13.36 20.47
CA ALA A 137 -2.66 13.13 20.18
C ALA A 137 -2.42 11.76 19.55
N CYS A 138 -3.00 10.69 20.11
CA CYS A 138 -2.83 9.35 19.56
C CYS A 138 -3.44 9.18 18.17
N LEU A 139 -4.60 9.81 17.91
CA LEU A 139 -5.17 9.84 16.57
C LEU A 139 -4.25 10.56 15.57
N LEU A 140 -3.67 11.70 15.95
CA LEU A 140 -2.71 12.42 15.10
C LEU A 140 -1.52 11.53 14.73
N VAL A 141 -0.89 10.87 15.71
CA VAL A 141 0.24 9.96 15.45
C VAL A 141 -0.20 8.80 14.55
N ALA A 142 -1.38 8.24 14.77
CA ALA A 142 -1.88 7.09 14.02
C ALA A 142 -2.16 7.40 12.53
N ILE A 143 -2.49 8.66 12.18
CA ILE A 143 -2.90 9.03 10.82
C ILE A 143 -1.94 9.99 10.11
N ASP A 144 -0.98 10.60 10.81
CA ASP A 144 -0.06 11.54 10.23
C ASP A 144 1.34 10.94 10.07
N PRO A 145 1.78 10.70 8.82
CA PRO A 145 3.13 10.23 8.56
C PRO A 145 4.22 11.31 8.78
N ARG A 146 3.89 12.46 9.36
CA ARG A 146 4.82 13.50 9.81
C ARG A 146 4.71 13.76 11.31
N ALA A 147 4.02 12.90 12.06
CA ALA A 147 3.99 12.99 13.51
C ALA A 147 5.42 13.00 14.09
N THR A 148 5.64 13.91 15.04
CA THR A 148 6.94 14.19 15.65
C THR A 148 7.15 13.39 16.93
N ALA A 149 8.36 13.43 17.48
CA ALA A 149 8.65 12.86 18.81
C ALA A 149 7.80 13.52 19.91
N ASP A 150 7.53 14.82 19.80
CA ASP A 150 6.66 15.52 20.74
C ASP A 150 5.20 15.07 20.63
N ASP A 151 4.70 14.83 19.41
CA ASP A 151 3.35 14.28 19.21
C ASP A 151 3.21 12.90 19.85
N MET A 152 4.25 12.05 19.73
CA MET A 152 4.30 10.73 20.36
C MET A 152 4.34 10.82 21.88
N ARG A 153 5.19 11.70 22.43
CA ARG A 153 5.26 11.97 23.88
C ARG A 153 3.89 12.39 24.44
N ARG A 154 3.18 13.28 23.76
CA ARG A 154 1.82 13.69 24.15
C ARG A 154 0.82 12.54 24.11
N CYS A 155 0.91 11.67 23.09
CA CYS A 155 0.08 10.46 23.04
C CYS A 155 0.38 9.54 24.22
N ARG A 156 1.66 9.31 24.55
CA ARG A 156 2.06 8.54 25.73
C ARG A 156 1.50 9.13 27.01
N GLU A 157 1.72 10.42 27.26
CA GLU A 157 1.21 11.09 28.46
C GLU A 157 -0.30 10.93 28.60
N HIS A 158 -1.03 10.99 27.47
CA HIS A 158 -2.46 10.74 27.45
C HIS A 158 -2.79 9.28 27.81
N VAL A 159 -2.15 8.30 27.19
CA VAL A 159 -2.37 6.86 27.48
C VAL A 159 -2.05 6.53 28.94
N ASP A 160 -0.91 7.01 29.44
CA ASP A 160 -0.44 6.79 30.81
C ASP A 160 -1.39 7.42 31.83
N SER A 161 -2.09 8.51 31.47
CA SER A 161 -3.10 9.17 32.33
C SER A 161 -4.41 8.38 32.48
N LEU A 162 -4.68 7.44 31.57
CA LEU A 162 -5.87 6.59 31.65
C LEU A 162 -5.60 5.44 32.61
N SER A 163 -6.47 5.19 33.59
CA SER A 163 -6.31 4.08 34.54
C SER A 163 -7.00 2.78 34.09
N GLU A 164 -8.07 2.90 33.29
CA GLU A 164 -8.86 1.76 32.82
C GLU A 164 -8.22 1.10 31.58
N PRO A 165 -7.94 -0.23 31.60
CA PRO A 165 -7.36 -0.95 30.46
C PRO A 165 -8.18 -0.81 29.16
N THR A 166 -9.52 -0.81 29.26
CA THR A 166 -10.40 -0.68 28.10
C THR A 166 -10.27 0.70 27.42
N ARG A 167 -10.06 1.77 28.20
CA ARG A 167 -9.85 3.13 27.65
C ARG A 167 -8.46 3.28 27.04
N ARG A 168 -7.43 2.73 27.69
CA ARG A 168 -6.09 2.66 27.08
C ARG A 168 -6.15 1.92 25.75
N TRP A 169 -6.87 0.81 25.70
CA TRP A 169 -7.05 0.02 24.49
C TRP A 169 -7.76 0.78 23.37
N SER A 170 -8.78 1.60 23.66
CA SER A 170 -9.42 2.41 22.62
C SER A 170 -8.47 3.41 21.95
N GLU A 171 -7.43 3.87 22.65
CA GLU A 171 -6.40 4.74 22.07
C GLU A 171 -5.32 3.94 21.33
N LEU A 172 -4.85 2.83 21.90
CA LEU A 172 -3.82 1.98 21.31
C LEU A 172 -4.31 1.21 20.06
N SER A 173 -5.60 0.85 20.02
CA SER A 173 -6.21 0.20 18.86
C SER A 173 -6.28 1.11 17.62
N ARG A 174 -6.13 2.44 17.76
CA ARG A 174 -6.03 3.35 16.60
C ARG A 174 -4.83 3.04 15.71
N PHE A 175 -3.80 2.41 16.27
CA PHE A 175 -2.60 1.97 15.55
C PHE A 175 -2.77 0.62 14.86
N LEU A 176 -3.94 -0.03 14.96
CA LEU A 176 -4.25 -1.26 14.24
C LEU A 176 -4.84 -0.99 12.85
N GLY A 177 -4.43 -1.82 11.89
CA GLY A 177 -5.01 -1.93 10.57
C GLY A 177 -5.45 -3.37 10.28
N ASP A 178 -5.86 -3.63 9.04
CA ASP A 178 -6.48 -4.89 8.63
C ASP A 178 -5.57 -6.12 8.76
N SER A 179 -4.25 -5.92 8.83
CA SER A 179 -3.24 -6.99 8.80
C SER A 179 -2.20 -6.92 9.94
N GLY A 180 -2.54 -6.25 11.04
CA GLY A 180 -1.68 -6.05 12.20
C GLY A 180 -1.55 -4.58 12.54
N PHE A 181 -0.33 -4.10 12.80
CA PHE A 181 -0.10 -2.67 12.95
C PHE A 181 -0.33 -1.93 11.64
N ARG A 182 -0.96 -0.75 11.73
CA ARG A 182 -0.97 0.20 10.63
C ARG A 182 0.45 0.47 10.22
N SER A 183 0.59 0.70 8.93
CA SER A 183 1.88 0.90 8.32
C SER A 183 1.78 1.98 7.26
N TRP A 184 2.86 2.74 7.12
CA TRP A 184 3.03 3.76 6.13
C TRP A 184 3.83 3.22 4.96
N ASN A 185 3.46 3.67 3.77
CA ASN A 185 4.34 3.55 2.61
C ASN A 185 5.58 4.43 2.87
N PRO A 186 6.81 3.96 2.61
CA PRO A 186 8.02 4.77 2.77
C PRO A 186 7.99 6.13 2.05
N ARG A 187 7.20 6.30 0.98
CA ARG A 187 6.96 7.61 0.38
C ARG A 187 6.25 8.58 1.30
N GLN A 188 5.25 8.12 2.03
CA GLN A 188 4.49 8.96 2.96
C GLN A 188 5.37 9.48 4.09
N VAL A 189 6.41 8.72 4.45
CA VAL A 189 7.32 9.03 5.56
C VAL A 189 8.60 9.73 5.12
N GLY A 190 8.68 10.16 3.85
CA GLY A 190 9.81 10.91 3.30
C GLY A 190 11.06 10.08 3.03
N LEU A 191 10.97 8.74 3.07
CA LEU A 191 12.10 7.84 2.83
C LEU A 191 12.44 7.71 1.34
N SER A 192 11.42 7.69 0.47
CA SER A 192 11.64 7.88 -0.97
C SER A 192 10.40 8.36 -1.72
N PRO A 193 10.54 9.36 -2.58
CA PRO A 193 9.44 9.86 -3.43
C PRO A 193 8.97 8.87 -4.50
N VAL A 194 9.78 7.86 -4.82
CA VAL A 194 9.49 6.81 -5.82
C VAL A 194 9.24 5.46 -5.16
N TRP A 195 9.27 5.40 -3.82
CA TRP A 195 8.92 4.19 -3.09
C TRP A 195 7.41 3.97 -3.22
N ASP A 196 7.00 3.04 -4.08
CA ASP A 196 5.58 2.67 -4.18
C ASP A 196 5.37 1.16 -4.22
N TRP A 197 6.13 0.42 -3.39
CA TRP A 197 6.11 -1.04 -3.34
C TRP A 197 5.50 -1.56 -2.04
N ASN A 198 4.92 -2.75 -2.10
CA ASN A 198 4.09 -3.46 -1.11
C ASN A 198 4.65 -3.64 0.31
N ARG A 199 5.83 -3.10 0.64
CA ARG A 199 6.38 -3.14 1.99
C ARG A 199 6.09 -1.84 2.71
N SER A 200 5.35 -1.95 3.79
CA SER A 200 4.92 -0.85 4.62
C SER A 200 5.69 -0.89 5.95
N VAL A 201 6.05 0.28 6.46
CA VAL A 201 6.76 0.40 7.74
C VAL A 201 5.76 0.81 8.81
N VAL A 202 5.88 0.26 10.02
CA VAL A 202 4.90 0.50 11.08
C VAL A 202 4.75 1.99 11.40
N VAL A 203 3.51 2.41 11.73
CA VAL A 203 3.15 3.82 12.00
C VAL A 203 3.91 4.43 13.18
N VAL A 204 4.27 3.62 14.19
CA VAL A 204 4.93 4.08 15.42
C VAL A 204 6.43 4.24 15.22
N ARG A 205 6.91 5.48 15.35
CA ARG A 205 8.29 5.87 15.03
C ARG A 205 9.15 6.15 16.24
N HIS A 206 8.54 6.76 17.25
CA HIS A 206 9.20 7.16 18.48
C HIS A 206 8.67 6.32 19.62
N GLU A 207 9.48 6.18 20.67
CA GLU A 207 9.10 5.45 21.88
C GLU A 207 8.62 4.01 21.60
N GLN A 208 9.16 3.37 20.57
CA GLN A 208 8.72 2.07 20.07
C GLN A 208 8.76 0.97 21.15
N ALA A 209 9.78 0.98 22.01
CA ALA A 209 9.91 0.00 23.09
C ALA A 209 8.81 0.16 24.14
N TRP A 210 8.56 1.39 24.59
CA TRP A 210 7.42 1.71 25.45
C TRP A 210 6.11 1.31 24.78
N PHE A 211 5.92 1.67 23.51
CA PHE A 211 4.67 1.42 22.81
C PHE A 211 4.37 -0.08 22.70
N LEU A 212 5.32 -0.90 22.24
CA LEU A 212 5.09 -2.34 22.12
C LEU A 212 4.75 -2.95 23.47
N GLN A 213 5.51 -2.60 24.51
CA GLN A 213 5.25 -3.06 25.87
C GLN A 213 3.82 -2.72 26.30
N VAL A 214 3.49 -1.42 26.32
CA VAL A 214 2.19 -0.93 26.79
C VAL A 214 1.05 -1.45 25.93
N PHE A 215 1.25 -1.60 24.62
CA PHE A 215 0.26 -2.14 23.70
C PHE A 215 -0.16 -3.56 24.10
N TYR A 216 0.80 -4.47 24.24
CA TYR A 216 0.51 -5.86 24.57
C TYR A 216 0.09 -6.04 26.03
N GLU A 217 0.69 -5.32 26.97
CA GLU A 217 0.27 -5.34 28.39
C GLU A 217 -1.19 -4.87 28.53
N THR A 218 -1.53 -3.75 27.86
CA THR A 218 -2.91 -3.24 27.87
C THR A 218 -3.87 -4.22 27.19
N TRP A 219 -3.46 -4.83 26.08
CA TRP A 219 -4.26 -5.87 25.44
C TRP A 219 -4.55 -7.00 26.44
N LEU A 220 -3.52 -7.53 27.09
CA LEU A 220 -3.63 -8.64 28.03
C LEU A 220 -4.37 -8.29 29.32
N ALA A 221 -4.40 -7.01 29.70
CA ALA A 221 -5.11 -6.52 30.88
C ALA A 221 -6.63 -6.38 30.67
N ARG A 222 -7.12 -6.47 29.43
CA ARG A 222 -8.56 -6.42 29.16
C ARG A 222 -9.27 -7.69 29.65
N PRO A 223 -10.49 -7.58 30.20
CA PRO A 223 -11.25 -8.73 30.69
C PRO A 223 -11.68 -9.69 29.56
N ASP A 224 -11.89 -9.13 28.36
CA ASP A 224 -12.31 -9.84 27.16
C ASP A 224 -11.13 -10.22 26.23
N ALA A 225 -9.89 -9.95 26.64
CA ALA A 225 -8.71 -10.28 25.85
C ALA A 225 -8.64 -11.77 25.52
N LEU A 226 -8.26 -12.11 24.29
CA LEU A 226 -7.99 -13.47 23.82
C LEU A 226 -9.20 -14.41 23.91
N GLN A 227 -10.42 -13.86 24.04
CA GLN A 227 -11.65 -14.65 24.17
C GLN A 227 -12.21 -15.13 22.83
N SER A 228 -11.87 -14.47 21.72
CA SER A 228 -12.42 -14.76 20.39
C SER A 228 -11.34 -15.19 19.39
N SER A 229 -11.77 -15.91 18.34
CA SER A 229 -10.88 -16.25 17.21
C SER A 229 -10.34 -14.99 16.54
N ASP A 230 -11.18 -13.97 16.35
CA ASP A 230 -10.80 -12.70 15.71
C ASP A 230 -9.68 -12.00 16.48
N GLU A 231 -9.71 -12.02 17.82
CA GLU A 231 -8.63 -11.45 18.62
C GLU A 231 -7.33 -12.25 18.54
N LEU A 232 -7.41 -13.58 18.44
CA LEU A 232 -6.23 -14.43 18.23
C LEU A 232 -5.63 -14.21 16.83
N GLU A 233 -6.47 -14.01 15.81
CA GLU A 233 -6.02 -13.65 14.46
C GLU A 233 -5.36 -12.26 14.44
N GLN A 234 -5.97 -11.26 15.08
CA GLN A 234 -5.39 -9.94 15.20
C GLN A 234 -4.08 -9.96 15.98
N LEU A 235 -3.99 -10.75 17.06
CA LEU A 235 -2.77 -10.96 17.83
C LEU A 235 -1.67 -11.57 16.95
N SER A 236 -1.99 -12.63 16.21
CA SER A 236 -1.08 -13.28 15.27
C SER A 236 -0.56 -12.30 14.22
N ALA A 237 -1.45 -11.46 13.68
CA ALA A 237 -1.10 -10.41 12.72
C ALA A 237 -0.18 -9.35 13.33
N CYS A 238 -0.43 -8.93 14.57
CA CYS A 238 0.45 -8.00 15.30
C CYS A 238 1.81 -8.62 15.56
N LEU A 239 1.89 -9.85 16.10
CA LEU A 239 3.16 -10.55 16.33
C LEU A 239 3.99 -10.69 15.05
N ARG A 240 3.34 -11.03 13.93
CA ARG A 240 4.01 -11.11 12.61
C ARG A 240 4.59 -9.77 12.16
N THR A 241 3.97 -8.66 12.55
CA THR A 241 4.40 -7.29 12.18
C THR A 241 5.27 -6.64 13.25
N SER A 242 5.50 -7.28 14.40
CA SER A 242 6.36 -6.81 15.51
C SER A 242 7.86 -7.12 15.31
N THR A 243 8.36 -7.10 14.08
CA THR A 243 9.76 -7.45 13.77
C THR A 243 10.56 -6.28 13.23
N ARG A 244 11.90 -6.37 13.26
CA ARG A 244 12.80 -5.35 12.71
C ARG A 244 12.54 -5.06 11.23
N ARG A 245 12.17 -6.08 10.46
CA ARG A 245 11.81 -5.98 9.04
C ARG A 245 10.63 -5.05 8.79
N HIS A 246 9.76 -4.87 9.77
CA HIS A 246 8.60 -3.97 9.73
C HIS A 246 8.89 -2.60 10.39
N GLY A 247 10.14 -2.34 10.77
CA GLY A 247 10.63 -1.06 11.28
C GLY A 247 10.59 -0.88 12.79
N TRP A 248 10.50 -1.98 13.55
CA TRP A 248 10.70 -1.95 15.00
C TRP A 248 12.20 -1.98 15.37
N SER A 249 12.59 -1.13 16.32
CA SER A 249 13.93 -1.07 16.89
C SER A 249 14.26 -2.36 17.65
N VAL A 250 15.57 -2.67 17.73
CA VAL A 250 16.09 -3.83 18.48
C VAL A 250 15.57 -3.81 19.92
N SER A 251 15.70 -2.66 20.60
CA SER A 251 15.23 -2.48 21.97
C SER A 251 13.73 -2.76 22.14
N ALA A 252 12.92 -2.42 21.13
CA ALA A 252 11.48 -2.66 21.21
C ALA A 252 11.14 -4.16 21.09
N VAL A 253 11.81 -4.85 20.17
CA VAL A 253 11.68 -6.30 20.00
C VAL A 253 12.20 -7.04 21.23
N GLU A 254 13.34 -6.63 21.80
CA GLU A 254 13.91 -7.22 23.03
C GLU A 254 12.97 -7.07 24.22
N VAL A 255 12.37 -5.89 24.42
CA VAL A 255 11.39 -5.65 25.49
C VAL A 255 10.17 -6.55 25.30
N LEU A 256 9.63 -6.64 24.07
CA LEU A 256 8.54 -7.54 23.75
C LEU A 256 8.91 -8.99 24.10
N MET A 257 10.07 -9.47 23.67
CA MET A 257 10.51 -10.85 23.90
C MET A 257 10.71 -11.18 25.38
N SER A 258 11.33 -10.27 26.13
CA SER A 258 11.75 -10.53 27.50
C SER A 258 10.66 -10.31 28.53
N GLN A 259 9.78 -9.32 28.32
CA GLN A 259 8.81 -8.90 29.34
C GLN A 259 7.38 -9.36 29.01
N VAL A 260 6.98 -9.28 27.74
CA VAL A 260 5.58 -9.46 27.35
C VAL A 260 5.29 -10.89 26.89
N LEU A 261 6.13 -11.45 26.02
CA LEU A 261 5.86 -12.78 25.45
C LEU A 261 5.73 -13.91 26.50
N PRO A 262 6.49 -13.93 27.62
CA PRO A 262 6.29 -14.93 28.66
C PRO A 262 4.89 -14.86 29.29
N GLU A 263 4.39 -13.65 29.59
CA GLU A 263 3.05 -13.47 30.16
C GLU A 263 1.96 -13.84 29.16
N LEU A 264 2.12 -13.45 27.90
CA LEU A 264 1.21 -13.82 26.82
C LEU A 264 1.10 -15.34 26.68
N LEU A 265 2.24 -16.04 26.65
CA LEU A 265 2.28 -17.49 26.55
C LEU A 265 1.59 -18.14 27.76
N TRP A 266 1.89 -17.68 28.97
CA TRP A 266 1.26 -18.19 30.19
C TRP A 266 -0.27 -18.01 30.17
N LYS A 267 -0.77 -16.83 29.75
CA LYS A 267 -2.22 -16.60 29.63
C LYS A 267 -2.87 -17.47 28.55
N LEU A 268 -2.17 -17.73 27.45
CA LEU A 268 -2.64 -18.61 26.38
C LEU A 268 -2.64 -20.09 26.81
N GLU A 269 -1.70 -20.52 27.66
CA GLU A 269 -1.62 -21.88 28.20
C GLU A 269 -2.67 -22.14 29.29
N ALA A 270 -2.98 -21.13 30.11
CA ALA A 270 -4.07 -21.20 31.08
C ALA A 270 -5.46 -21.38 30.43
N ARG A 271 -5.56 -21.20 29.10
CA ARG A 271 -6.79 -21.38 28.33
C ARG A 271 -6.94 -22.83 27.87
N GLY A 272 -7.45 -23.68 28.75
CA GLY A 272 -7.76 -25.08 28.43
C GLY A 272 -8.81 -25.25 27.32
N ASP A 273 -9.79 -24.33 27.24
CA ASP A 273 -10.99 -24.48 26.39
C ASP A 273 -10.77 -24.11 24.91
N LEU A 274 -9.76 -23.29 24.59
CA LEU A 274 -9.41 -22.91 23.21
C LEU A 274 -8.29 -23.78 22.62
N SER A 275 -7.90 -24.84 23.32
CA SER A 275 -6.76 -25.71 22.99
C SER A 275 -6.82 -26.34 21.59
N GLN A 276 -8.00 -26.43 20.98
CA GLN A 276 -8.22 -26.95 19.62
C GLN A 276 -8.47 -25.87 18.56
N SER A 277 -8.40 -24.58 18.88
CA SER A 277 -8.59 -23.51 17.90
C SER A 277 -7.40 -23.41 16.95
N GLU A 278 -7.67 -23.40 15.64
CA GLU A 278 -6.65 -23.10 14.62
C GLU A 278 -5.98 -21.74 14.85
N ALA A 279 -6.73 -20.74 15.33
CA ALA A 279 -6.19 -19.41 15.60
C ALA A 279 -5.17 -19.45 16.74
N LEU A 280 -5.42 -20.24 17.79
CA LEU A 280 -4.45 -20.47 18.87
C LEU A 280 -3.20 -21.21 18.37
N ALA A 281 -3.37 -22.21 17.51
CA ALA A 281 -2.25 -22.91 16.88
C ALA A 281 -1.38 -21.95 16.07
N ARG A 282 -1.99 -21.06 15.26
CA ARG A 282 -1.28 -20.02 14.51
C ARG A 282 -0.55 -19.05 15.43
N VAL A 283 -1.15 -18.63 16.54
CA VAL A 283 -0.48 -17.76 17.53
C VAL A 283 0.74 -18.47 18.14
N ARG A 284 0.61 -19.76 18.53
CA ARG A 284 1.74 -20.55 19.05
C ARG A 284 2.84 -20.72 18.03
N GLU A 285 2.50 -21.01 16.78
CA GLU A 285 3.44 -21.08 15.68
C GLU A 285 4.14 -19.73 15.46
N GLN A 286 3.40 -18.62 15.47
CA GLN A 286 4.01 -17.30 15.35
C GLN A 286 4.90 -16.96 16.55
N LEU A 287 4.54 -17.33 17.78
CA LEU A 287 5.40 -17.12 18.96
C LEU A 287 6.69 -17.95 18.89
N ALA A 288 6.58 -19.22 18.49
CA ALA A 288 7.74 -20.08 18.28
C ALA A 288 8.64 -19.52 17.17
N ALA A 289 8.03 -19.12 16.05
CA ALA A 289 8.73 -18.53 14.92
C ALA A 289 9.28 -17.14 15.24
N PHE A 290 8.65 -16.36 16.11
CA PHE A 290 9.15 -15.06 16.55
C PHE A 290 10.44 -15.24 17.36
N ARG A 291 10.49 -16.26 18.24
CA ARG A 291 11.70 -16.61 19.00
C ARG A 291 12.85 -17.08 18.10
N THR A 292 12.57 -17.85 17.05
CA THR A 292 13.60 -18.35 16.14
C THR A 292 14.00 -17.34 15.06
N ARG A 293 13.04 -16.64 14.44
CA ARG A 293 13.29 -15.62 13.40
C ARG A 293 13.96 -14.38 13.95
N SER A 294 13.78 -14.01 15.23
CA SER A 294 14.44 -12.81 15.77
C SER A 294 15.96 -12.88 15.63
N ALA A 295 16.57 -14.07 15.70
CA ALA A 295 18.02 -14.25 15.51
C ALA A 295 18.47 -14.26 14.03
N GLU A 296 17.57 -14.57 13.08
CA GLU A 296 17.91 -14.75 11.65
C GLU A 296 17.51 -13.51 10.82
N GLU A 297 16.37 -12.89 11.14
CA GLU A 297 15.93 -11.58 10.61
C GLU A 297 16.55 -10.39 11.36
N GLU A 298 17.35 -10.65 12.40
CA GLU A 298 18.08 -9.62 13.17
C GLU A 298 18.98 -8.80 12.25
N GLY A 299 19.50 -9.40 11.18
CA GLY A 299 20.60 -8.83 10.41
C GLY A 299 21.84 -8.64 11.29
N PRO A 300 23.00 -8.32 10.71
CA PRO A 300 24.12 -7.88 11.53
C PRO A 300 23.72 -6.60 12.29
N PRO A 301 24.29 -6.37 13.48
CA PRO A 301 24.19 -5.05 14.10
C PRO A 301 24.66 -3.99 13.10
N PRO A 302 24.05 -2.79 13.11
CA PRO A 302 24.50 -1.72 12.23
C PRO A 302 26.00 -1.50 12.45
N PRO A 303 26.80 -1.43 11.37
CA PRO A 303 28.24 -1.24 11.51
C PRO A 303 28.54 0.07 12.24
N SER A 304 29.49 -0.01 13.17
CA SER A 304 29.99 1.15 13.93
C SER A 304 30.78 2.06 12.98
N VAL A 305 30.15 3.14 12.50
CA VAL A 305 30.82 4.15 11.68
C VAL A 305 31.06 5.39 12.54
N THR A 306 32.33 5.79 12.66
CA THR A 306 32.78 6.87 13.56
C THR A 306 32.24 8.24 13.15
N GLU A 307 31.98 8.47 11.86
CA GLU A 307 31.40 9.69 11.31
C GLU A 307 30.32 9.34 10.28
N VAL A 308 29.06 9.60 10.63
CA VAL A 308 27.93 9.52 9.71
C VAL A 308 27.57 10.96 9.32
N PRO A 309 27.71 11.35 8.04
CA PRO A 309 27.42 12.73 7.62
C PRO A 309 26.00 13.17 8.00
N GLU A 310 25.84 14.44 8.37
CA GLU A 310 24.52 15.03 8.67
C GLU A 310 23.58 14.89 7.45
N GLY A 311 22.30 14.61 7.73
CA GLY A 311 21.27 14.43 6.71
C GLY A 311 21.26 13.07 6.02
N THR A 312 22.12 12.11 6.41
CA THR A 312 22.04 10.73 5.92
C THR A 312 20.89 9.97 6.57
N ILE A 313 20.29 9.06 5.81
CA ILE A 313 19.13 8.26 6.22
C ILE A 313 19.51 6.82 6.56
N GLY A 314 20.78 6.54 6.84
CA GLY A 314 21.24 5.20 7.20
C GLY A 314 22.57 4.79 6.59
N LEU A 315 22.81 3.48 6.59
CA LEU A 315 24.02 2.84 6.09
C LEU A 315 23.65 1.74 5.09
N ALA A 316 24.53 1.52 4.12
CA ALA A 316 24.43 0.46 3.12
C ALA A 316 25.73 -0.34 3.07
N GLU A 317 25.64 -1.65 2.83
CA GLU A 317 26.77 -2.54 2.57
C GLU A 317 26.39 -3.50 1.44
N ILE A 318 27.30 -3.78 0.51
CA ILE A 318 27.17 -4.91 -0.40
C ILE A 318 28.06 -6.03 0.10
N ARG A 319 27.49 -7.19 0.38
CA ARG A 319 28.24 -8.38 0.77
C ARG A 319 29.06 -8.96 -0.38
N ALA A 320 29.96 -9.87 -0.08
CA ALA A 320 30.75 -10.59 -1.08
C ALA A 320 29.90 -11.39 -2.09
N ASP A 321 28.72 -11.89 -1.66
CA ASP A 321 27.73 -12.58 -2.50
C ASP A 321 26.86 -11.60 -3.33
N GLY A 322 27.11 -10.30 -3.24
CA GLY A 322 26.39 -9.26 -3.95
C GLY A 322 25.09 -8.82 -3.27
N VAL A 323 24.73 -9.40 -2.13
CA VAL A 323 23.53 -9.00 -1.39
C VAL A 323 23.69 -7.60 -0.82
N LEU A 324 22.71 -6.74 -1.06
CA LEU A 324 22.66 -5.39 -0.52
C LEU A 324 21.98 -5.41 0.86
N ARG A 325 22.67 -4.89 1.86
CA ARG A 325 22.14 -4.65 3.20
C ARG A 325 21.96 -3.16 3.43
N LEU A 326 20.85 -2.79 4.05
CA LEU A 326 20.53 -1.42 4.39
C LEU A 326 20.09 -1.35 5.84
N TRP A 327 20.74 -0.49 6.61
CA TRP A 327 20.31 -0.07 7.94
C TRP A 327 19.79 1.35 7.82
N LEU A 328 18.51 1.48 7.53
CA LEU A 328 17.89 2.78 7.25
C LEU A 328 17.32 3.38 8.53
N ARG A 329 17.60 4.66 8.72
CA ARG A 329 16.97 5.54 9.70
C ARG A 329 16.21 6.60 8.92
N SER A 330 14.90 6.69 9.04
CA SER A 330 14.24 7.91 8.58
C SER A 330 14.51 9.01 9.61
N THR A 331 15.11 10.09 9.14
CA THR A 331 15.11 11.37 9.83
C THR A 331 14.51 12.37 8.84
N PRO A 332 13.49 13.13 9.25
CA PRO A 332 13.33 14.45 8.70
C PRO A 332 13.47 15.45 9.85
N ASP A 333 14.58 16.19 9.88
CA ASP A 333 14.91 17.39 10.67
C ASP A 333 14.54 17.47 12.18
N ALA A 334 13.87 16.47 12.79
CA ALA A 334 13.29 16.57 14.12
C ALA A 334 13.09 15.23 14.88
N GLY A 335 13.51 14.07 14.38
CA GLY A 335 13.51 12.85 15.21
C GLY A 335 13.40 11.54 14.46
N ALA A 336 13.96 10.50 15.07
CA ALA A 336 14.21 9.18 14.51
C ALA A 336 12.94 8.36 14.20
N PHE A 337 12.86 7.91 12.96
CA PHE A 337 12.13 6.72 12.55
C PHE A 337 12.94 5.47 12.95
N GLY A 338 12.27 4.37 13.27
CA GLY A 338 12.91 3.14 13.70
C GLY A 338 13.96 2.61 12.73
N ASP A 339 14.92 1.85 13.27
CA ASP A 339 15.97 1.20 12.49
C ASP A 339 15.37 0.10 11.62
N VAL A 340 15.20 0.38 10.32
CA VAL A 340 14.76 -0.65 9.37
C VAL A 340 15.99 -1.38 8.83
N TYR A 341 16.03 -2.69 9.03
CA TYR A 341 16.97 -3.55 8.34
C TYR A 341 16.32 -4.14 7.08
N LEU A 342 16.90 -3.85 5.92
CA LEU A 342 16.46 -4.38 4.64
C LEU A 342 17.62 -5.13 4.00
N GLU A 343 17.30 -6.29 3.43
CA GLU A 343 18.22 -7.08 2.65
C GLU A 343 17.62 -7.33 1.28
N TYR A 344 18.42 -7.13 0.23
CA TYR A 344 18.02 -7.29 -1.16
C TYR A 344 19.00 -8.15 -1.93
N GLN A 345 18.46 -9.15 -2.61
CA GLN A 345 19.23 -10.06 -3.45
C GLN A 345 19.59 -9.39 -4.79
N PRO A 346 20.73 -9.74 -5.42
CA PRO A 346 21.18 -9.10 -6.66
C PRO A 346 20.17 -9.14 -7.81
N PHE A 347 19.34 -10.19 -7.85
CA PHE A 347 18.33 -10.40 -8.89
C PHE A 347 17.02 -9.65 -8.63
N GLU A 348 16.83 -9.10 -7.43
CA GLU A 348 15.64 -8.33 -7.08
C GLU A 348 15.65 -6.97 -7.79
N ALA A 349 14.46 -6.50 -8.16
CA ALA A 349 14.33 -5.19 -8.81
C ALA A 349 14.73 -4.06 -7.84
N GLU A 350 14.50 -4.28 -6.55
CA GLU A 350 14.84 -3.43 -5.41
C GLU A 350 16.33 -3.15 -5.35
N HIS A 351 17.13 -4.20 -5.49
CA HIS A 351 18.58 -4.11 -5.49
C HIS A 351 19.07 -3.14 -6.57
N ARG A 352 18.59 -3.30 -7.81
CA ARG A 352 18.97 -2.41 -8.93
C ARG A 352 18.60 -0.95 -8.69
N GLN A 353 17.45 -0.69 -8.08
CA GLN A 353 17.02 0.68 -7.77
C GLN A 353 17.90 1.32 -6.70
N TRP A 354 18.18 0.58 -5.62
CA TRP A 354 19.08 1.05 -4.58
C TRP A 354 20.48 1.30 -5.10
N MET A 355 21.01 0.44 -5.96
CA MET A 355 22.29 0.67 -6.62
C MET A 355 22.30 1.93 -7.50
N GLY A 356 21.18 2.25 -8.16
CA GLY A 356 21.02 3.50 -8.90
C GLY A 356 21.07 4.74 -8.00
N HIS A 357 20.53 4.67 -6.79
CA HIS A 357 20.54 5.76 -5.80
C HIS A 357 21.89 5.89 -5.08
N LEU A 358 22.45 4.78 -4.62
CA LEU A 358 23.70 4.72 -3.88
C LEU A 358 24.92 4.95 -4.78
N GLY A 359 24.77 4.71 -6.09
CA GLY A 359 25.85 4.70 -7.06
C GLY A 359 26.75 3.47 -6.90
N SER A 360 27.96 3.54 -7.46
CA SER A 360 28.95 2.47 -7.30
C SER A 360 29.31 2.27 -5.82
N MET A 361 29.29 1.01 -5.39
CA MET A 361 29.70 0.58 -4.06
C MET A 361 30.68 -0.57 -4.18
N THR A 362 31.70 -0.58 -3.32
CA THR A 362 32.66 -1.66 -3.20
C THR A 362 32.13 -2.71 -2.23
N GLN A 363 32.29 -3.99 -2.57
CA GLN A 363 31.89 -5.09 -1.69
C GLN A 363 32.64 -5.02 -0.35
N GLY A 364 31.91 -5.25 0.75
CA GLY A 364 32.41 -5.18 2.13
C GLY A 364 32.62 -3.75 2.66
N VAL A 365 32.41 -2.71 1.83
CA VAL A 365 32.54 -1.32 2.27
C VAL A 365 31.18 -0.77 2.65
N VAL A 366 31.09 -0.27 3.88
CA VAL A 366 29.91 0.41 4.40
C VAL A 366 29.89 1.85 3.87
N LYS A 367 28.74 2.28 3.35
CA LYS A 367 28.52 3.62 2.81
C LYS A 367 27.31 4.29 3.47
N PRO A 368 27.38 5.60 3.81
CA PRO A 368 26.20 6.34 4.23
C PRO A 368 25.16 6.44 3.10
N VAL A 369 23.89 6.31 3.46
CA VAL A 369 22.76 6.41 2.53
C VAL A 369 22.28 7.87 2.51
N PRO A 370 22.39 8.58 1.38
CA PRO A 370 21.83 9.93 1.28
C PRO A 370 20.30 9.87 1.21
N PRO A 371 19.60 10.96 1.59
CA PRO A 371 18.17 11.04 1.44
C PRO A 371 17.81 11.02 -0.05
N MET A 372 16.75 10.29 -0.42
CA MET A 372 16.30 10.27 -1.81
C MET A 372 15.71 11.63 -2.17
N LYS A 373 16.19 12.24 -3.26
CA LYS A 373 15.70 13.55 -3.73
C LYS A 373 14.25 13.42 -4.22
N VAL A 374 13.31 14.12 -3.58
CA VAL A 374 11.94 14.29 -4.08
C VAL A 374 11.99 14.98 -5.46
N PRO A 375 11.39 14.40 -6.52
CA PRO A 375 11.23 15.09 -7.79
C PRO A 375 10.52 16.42 -7.55
N ARG A 376 11.04 17.52 -8.12
CA ARG A 376 10.49 18.87 -7.94
C ARG A 376 8.98 18.99 -8.25
N SER A 377 8.41 18.07 -9.03
CA SER A 377 6.98 18.01 -9.34
C SER A 377 6.08 17.61 -8.17
N LEU A 378 6.64 17.09 -7.07
CA LEU A 378 5.91 16.69 -5.86
C LEU A 378 6.18 17.59 -4.65
N ALA A 379 7.01 18.63 -4.83
CA ALA A 379 7.42 19.56 -3.77
C ALA A 379 6.56 20.84 -3.72
N ALA A 380 5.46 20.90 -4.48
CA ALA A 380 4.53 22.04 -4.54
C ALA A 380 3.19 21.71 -3.89
#